data_AF-A0A6J0CPB9-F1
#
_entry.id   AF-A0A6J0CPB9-F1
#
_cell.length_a   1.000
_cell.length_b   1.000
_cell.length_c   1.000
_cell.angle_alpha   90.00
_cell.angle_beta   90.00
_cell.angle_gamma   90.00
#
_symmetry.space_group_name_H-M   'P 1'
#
loop_
_entity.id
_entity.type
_entity.pdbx_description
1 polymer ?
#
loop_
_entity_poly.entity_id
_entity_poly.type
_entity_poly.pdbx_seq_one_letter_code
_entity_poly.pdbx_strand_id
1 'polypeptide(L)'
;MLQEQDVLCVSGEPFYSGERTVTIRRQTVGGFGLSIKGGAEHSIPVVISKISKEQRAELSGLLFIGDAILQINGINVRKCRHEEVGVYI
;
A
#
# COMPACT_ATOMS: atom_id res chain seq x y z
N MET A 1 -17.55 29.75 -2.86
CA MET A 1 -17.10 28.34 -2.89
C MET A 1 -15.69 28.36 -3.42
N LEU A 2 -14.68 28.20 -2.56
CA LEU A 2 -13.29 28.12 -3.03
C LEU A 2 -12.73 26.83 -2.46
N GLN A 3 -12.59 25.84 -3.33
CA GLN A 3 -11.77 24.67 -3.08
C GLN A 3 -10.48 24.90 -3.85
N GLU A 4 -9.48 25.46 -3.17
CA GLU A 4 -8.10 25.39 -3.65
C GLU A 4 -7.48 24.12 -3.06
N GLN A 5 -6.95 23.27 -3.93
CA GLN A 5 -6.08 22.17 -3.56
C GLN A 5 -4.80 22.30 -4.38
N ASP A 6 -3.77 22.84 -3.75
CA ASP A 6 -2.42 22.72 -4.24
C ASP A 6 -1.88 21.35 -3.80
N VAL A 7 -1.68 20.45 -4.76
CA VAL A 7 -1.06 19.15 -4.54
C VAL A 7 0.29 19.12 -5.24
N LEU A 8 1.36 19.43 -4.50
CA LEU A 8 2.74 19.22 -4.94
C LEU A 8 3.27 17.93 -4.29
N CYS A 9 3.21 16.82 -5.04
CA CYS A 9 3.76 15.54 -4.58
C CYS A 9 5.17 15.34 -5.14
N VAL A 10 6.19 15.47 -4.30
CA VAL A 10 7.51 14.89 -4.59
C VAL A 10 8.15 14.44 -3.28
N SER A 11 8.15 13.13 -3.03
CA SER A 11 9.16 12.54 -2.14
C SER A 11 10.19 11.86 -3.03
N GLY A 12 11.08 12.67 -3.60
CA GLY A 12 12.27 12.23 -4.30
C GLY A 12 13.37 11.79 -3.33
N GLU A 13 13.04 10.99 -2.32
CA GLU A 13 14.06 10.40 -1.46
C GLU A 13 14.68 9.21 -2.20
N PRO A 14 15.98 9.24 -2.53
CA PRO A 14 16.62 8.24 -3.39
C PRO A 14 16.82 6.88 -2.70
N PHE A 15 16.37 6.73 -1.45
CA PHE A 15 16.75 5.62 -0.56
C PHE A 15 15.77 4.43 -0.50
N TYR A 16 14.65 4.44 -1.25
CA TYR A 16 13.75 3.26 -1.36
C TYR A 16 13.51 2.79 -2.82
N SER A 17 14.47 2.99 -3.72
CA SER A 17 14.34 2.65 -5.15
C SER A 17 14.39 1.14 -5.48
N GLY A 18 14.20 0.26 -4.50
CA GLY A 18 14.33 -1.20 -4.67
C GLY A 18 13.06 -1.98 -4.29
N GLU A 19 12.82 -3.08 -5.01
CA GLU A 19 11.84 -4.08 -4.60
C GLU A 19 12.28 -4.73 -3.28
N ARG A 20 11.35 -4.87 -2.34
CA ARG A 20 11.60 -5.49 -1.03
C ARG A 20 10.44 -6.36 -0.60
N THR A 21 10.75 -7.43 0.11
CA THR A 21 9.74 -8.31 0.71
C THR A 21 9.60 -7.98 2.19
N VAL A 22 8.39 -7.65 2.62
CA VAL A 22 8.07 -7.39 4.03
C VAL A 22 7.08 -8.44 4.50
N THR A 23 7.39 -9.10 5.62
CA THR A 23 6.49 -10.06 6.25
C THR A 23 5.80 -9.42 7.45
N ILE A 24 4.47 -9.34 7.40
CA ILE A 24 3.65 -8.85 8.51
C ILE A 24 2.76 -9.99 9.01
N ARG A 25 2.71 -10.16 10.32
CA ARG A 25 1.79 -11.11 10.97
C ARG A 25 0.55 -10.36 11.43
N ARG A 26 -0.62 -10.89 11.10
CA ARG A 26 -1.93 -10.36 11.51
C ARG A 26 -2.07 -10.40 13.03
N GLN A 27 -2.71 -9.39 13.61
CA GLN A 27 -3.09 -9.41 15.03
C GLN A 27 -4.30 -10.33 15.25
N THR A 28 -4.48 -10.78 16.49
CA THR A 28 -5.67 -11.52 16.93
C THR A 28 -6.93 -10.66 16.87
N VAL A 29 -6.79 -9.36 17.16
CA VAL A 29 -7.83 -8.33 17.04
C VAL A 29 -7.30 -7.26 16.09
N GLY A 30 -8.00 -7.03 14.98
CA GLY A 30 -7.56 -6.12 13.91
C GLY A 30 -6.99 -6.81 12.68
N GLY A 31 -6.71 -6.02 11.63
CA GLY A 31 -6.10 -6.48 10.38
C GLY A 31 -4.59 -6.26 10.35
N PHE A 32 -4.02 -6.07 9.17
CA PHE A 32 -2.61 -5.65 9.03
C PHE A 32 -2.39 -4.17 9.32
N GLY A 33 -3.46 -3.36 9.33
CA GLY A 33 -3.37 -1.90 9.48
C GLY A 33 -3.00 -1.18 8.19
N LEU A 34 -3.36 -1.74 7.04
CA LEU A 34 -3.11 -1.17 5.72
C LEU A 34 -4.43 -0.87 5.02
N SER A 35 -4.44 0.19 4.21
CA SER A 35 -5.42 0.37 3.16
C SER A 35 -4.70 0.43 1.83
N ILE A 36 -5.32 -0.12 0.80
CA ILE A 36 -4.81 -0.14 -0.57
C ILE A 36 -5.69 0.71 -1.48
N LYS A 37 -5.12 1.22 -2.56
CA LYS A 37 -5.84 1.84 -3.68
C LYS A 37 -5.23 1.39 -5.01
N GLY A 38 -5.90 1.71 -6.11
CA GLY A 38 -5.49 1.27 -7.44
C GLY A 38 -5.99 -0.13 -7.74
N GLY A 39 -5.60 -0.62 -8.91
CA GLY A 39 -6.18 -1.79 -9.55
C GLY A 39 -6.10 -1.66 -11.07
N ALA A 40 -6.04 -2.80 -11.75
CA ALA A 40 -5.90 -2.85 -13.20
C ALA A 40 -7.06 -2.19 -13.96
N GLU A 41 -8.27 -2.14 -13.38
CA GLU A 41 -9.45 -1.47 -13.95
C GLU A 41 -9.28 0.04 -14.10
N HIS A 42 -8.40 0.64 -13.31
CA HIS A 42 -8.06 2.06 -13.38
C HIS A 42 -6.70 2.33 -14.03
N SER A 43 -5.99 1.28 -14.48
CA SER A 43 -4.60 1.37 -14.96
C SER A 43 -3.65 2.03 -13.96
N ILE A 44 -3.93 1.90 -12.65
CA ILE A 44 -3.13 2.44 -11.56
C ILE A 44 -2.56 1.24 -10.78
N PRO A 45 -1.25 1.23 -10.43
CA PRO A 45 -0.69 0.19 -9.60
C PRO A 45 -1.43 0.05 -8.27
N VAL A 46 -1.46 -1.15 -7.72
CA VAL A 46 -1.91 -1.37 -6.35
C VAL A 46 -0.89 -0.71 -5.42
N VAL A 47 -1.32 0.29 -4.63
CA VAL A 47 -0.43 1.03 -3.73
C VAL A 47 -1.01 1.14 -2.32
N ILE A 48 -0.14 1.23 -1.32
CA ILE A 48 -0.54 1.52 0.06
C ILE A 48 -1.03 2.97 0.14
N SER A 49 -2.30 3.16 0.47
CA SER A 49 -2.95 4.48 0.58
C SER A 49 -2.98 5.01 2.01
N LYS A 50 -2.95 4.12 3.01
CA LYS A 50 -2.97 4.47 4.43
C LYS A 50 -2.29 3.39 5.25
N ILE A 51 -1.59 3.82 6.30
CA ILE A 51 -1.10 2.98 7.38
C ILE A 51 -1.78 3.44 8.67
N SER A 52 -2.43 2.51 9.36
CA SER A 52 -3.14 2.79 10.61
C SER A 52 -2.16 2.83 11.79
N LYS A 53 -2.33 3.82 12.67
CA LYS A 53 -1.53 3.96 13.89
C LYS A 53 -1.65 2.73 14.79
N GLU A 54 -0.56 2.39 15.46
CA GLU A 54 -0.45 1.31 16.46
C GLU A 54 -0.78 -0.09 15.92
N GLN A 55 -0.84 -0.24 14.59
CA GLN A 55 -1.09 -1.50 13.92
C GLN A 55 0.21 -2.11 13.37
N ARG A 56 0.13 -3.38 12.98
CA ARG A 56 1.31 -4.18 12.59
C ARG A 56 2.11 -3.58 11.43
N ALA A 57 1.44 -2.94 10.47
CA ALA A 57 2.11 -2.25 9.38
C ALA A 57 2.95 -1.06 9.86
N GLU A 58 2.40 -0.17 10.69
CA GLU A 58 3.16 0.96 11.26
C GLU A 58 4.31 0.45 12.14
N LEU A 59 4.01 -0.49 13.04
CA LEU A 59 4.99 -1.06 13.97
C LEU A 59 6.13 -1.82 13.27
N SER A 60 5.93 -2.22 12.00
CA SER A 60 7.03 -2.80 11.22
C SER A 60 8.09 -1.77 10.87
N GLY A 61 7.71 -0.52 10.62
CA GLY A 61 8.59 0.53 10.10
C GLY A 61 9.14 0.26 8.69
N LEU A 62 8.63 -0.77 8.00
CA LEU A 62 9.16 -1.26 6.72
C LEU A 62 8.22 -1.00 5.53
N LEU A 63 6.98 -0.58 5.80
CA LEU A 63 6.00 -0.19 4.79
C LEU A 63 5.70 1.30 4.89
N PHE A 64 5.48 1.92 3.74
CA PHE A 64 5.23 3.35 3.61
C PHE A 64 4.04 3.62 2.69
N ILE A 65 3.34 4.72 2.95
CA ILE A 65 2.31 5.21 2.03
C ILE A 65 2.97 5.52 0.69
N GLY A 66 2.35 5.05 -0.40
CA GLY A 66 2.88 5.17 -1.75
C GLY A 66 3.67 3.95 -2.26
N ASP A 67 4.02 3.00 -1.39
CA ASP A 67 4.62 1.75 -1.84
C ASP A 67 3.68 1.02 -2.81
N ALA A 68 4.22 0.60 -3.96
CA ALA A 68 3.53 -0.27 -4.89
C ALA A 68 3.63 -1.72 -4.43
N ILE A 69 2.48 -2.40 -4.33
CA ILE A 69 2.39 -3.81 -4.00
C ILE A 69 2.49 -4.60 -5.30
N LEU A 70 3.55 -5.37 -5.40
CA LEU A 70 3.88 -6.13 -6.61
C LEU A 70 3.40 -7.58 -6.51
N GLN A 71 3.43 -8.12 -5.29
CA GLN A 71 3.12 -9.51 -4.99
C GLN A 71 2.64 -9.64 -3.54
N ILE A 72 1.66 -10.53 -3.30
CA ILE A 72 1.18 -10.88 -1.96
C ILE A 72 1.23 -12.39 -1.81
N ASN A 73 1.95 -12.91 -0.81
CA ASN A 73 2.04 -14.36 -0.53
C ASN A 73 2.41 -15.23 -1.75
N GLY A 74 3.24 -14.74 -2.68
CA GLY A 74 3.58 -15.46 -3.91
C GLY A 74 2.73 -15.08 -5.13
N ILE A 75 1.59 -14.42 -4.94
CA ILE A 75 0.66 -14.06 -6.01
C ILE A 75 0.98 -12.68 -6.56
N ASN A 76 1.30 -12.59 -7.85
CA ASN A 76 1.55 -11.31 -8.52
C ASN A 76 0.24 -10.52 -8.64
N VAL A 77 0.20 -9.32 -8.06
CA VAL A 77 -1.00 -8.48 -8.02
C VAL A 77 -0.95 -7.27 -8.97
N ARG A 78 0.11 -7.13 -9.78
CA ARG A 78 0.30 -5.97 -10.69
C ARG A 78 -0.83 -5.82 -11.71
N LYS A 79 -1.52 -6.91 -12.04
CA LYS A 79 -2.63 -6.95 -13.00
C LYS A 79 -3.97 -7.31 -12.36
N CYS A 80 -4.04 -7.39 -11.04
CA CYS A 80 -5.28 -7.65 -10.33
C CYS A 80 -6.15 -6.39 -10.30
N ARG A 81 -7.46 -6.59 -10.34
CA ARG A 81 -8.43 -5.54 -10.04
C ARG A 81 -8.44 -5.22 -8.56
N HIS A 82 -8.87 -4.01 -8.19
CA HIS A 82 -8.92 -3.60 -6.79
C HIS A 82 -9.62 -4.63 -5.87
N GLU A 83 -10.78 -5.12 -6.29
CA GLU A 83 -11.59 -6.10 -5.54
C GLU A 83 -10.87 -7.44 -5.37
N GLU A 84 -10.10 -7.88 -6.38
CA GLU A 84 -9.35 -9.13 -6.32
C GLU A 84 -8.18 -9.04 -5.33
N VAL A 85 -7.55 -7.87 -5.22
CA VAL A 85 -6.44 -7.67 -4.28
C VAL A 85 -6.90 -7.79 -2.83
N GLY A 86 -8.10 -7.29 -2.53
CA GLY A 86 -8.69 -7.35 -1.18
C GLY A 86 -8.82 -8.77 -0.62
N VAL A 87 -8.84 -9.79 -1.47
CA VAL A 87 -8.90 -11.21 -1.06
C VAL A 87 -7.57 -11.70 -0.47
N TYR A 88 -6.45 -11.04 -0.76
CA TYR A 88 -5.11 -11.47 -0.35
C TYR A 88 -4.59 -10.78 0.92
N ILE A 89 -5.35 -9.83 1.50
CA ILE A 89 -4.99 -8.99 2.66
C ILE A 89 -6.03 -9.03 3.78
#